data_AF-A0A7Y3HPL8-F1
#
_entry.id   AF-A0A7Y3HPL8-F1
#
_cell.length_a   1.000
_cell.length_b   1.000
_cell.length_c   1.000
_cell.angle_alpha   90.00
_cell.angle_beta   90.00
_cell.angle_gamma   90.00
#
_symmetry.space_group_name_H-M   'P 1'
#
loop_
_entity.id
_entity.type
_entity.pdbx_description
1 polymer ?
#
loop_
_entity_poly.entity_id
_entity_poly.type
_entity_poly.pdbx_seq_one_letter_code
_entity_poly.pdbx_strand_id
1 'polypeptide(L)'
;MNSNNIQRLVISAIFVSIAFIYIVRLFFVQVVDESYKLSANNNVVRQIIDYPVRGLIYDRTGKLLVYNEAAYDVMVIPNQLQEMDTTEFCSLINISKDYFNKNIRKAKRYSSKRPSIFLKQLSSKDFASLQEKLHKYKGFYVQPRTVRKYPYKIAPHALGYIGEVNDKIINKLPYYKSGDYIGISGIEQSYEQHLRGKRGLKYVLVDVFGREKGRFEEGKYDT
;
A
#
# COMPACT_ATOMS: atom_id res chain seq x y z
N MET A 1 -23.44 -31.48 -61.79
CA MET A 1 -22.67 -30.54 -60.95
C MET A 1 -21.77 -31.37 -60.03
N ASN A 2 -20.45 -31.22 -60.16
CA ASN A 2 -19.45 -32.10 -59.54
C ASN A 2 -19.51 -32.09 -58.01
N SER A 3 -19.71 -33.26 -57.40
CA SER A 3 -19.69 -33.48 -55.94
C SER A 3 -18.46 -32.85 -55.26
N ASN A 4 -17.30 -32.90 -55.93
CA ASN A 4 -16.05 -32.30 -55.46
C ASN A 4 -16.11 -30.78 -55.26
N ASN A 5 -16.92 -30.06 -56.05
CA ASN A 5 -17.09 -28.61 -55.89
C ASN A 5 -17.99 -28.28 -54.70
N ILE A 6 -19.00 -29.11 -54.44
CA ILE A 6 -19.91 -28.96 -53.29
C ILE A 6 -19.13 -29.20 -51.99
N GLN A 7 -18.31 -30.26 -51.94
CA GLN A 7 -17.46 -30.54 -50.77
C GLN A 7 -16.47 -29.41 -50.49
N ARG A 8 -15.81 -28.86 -51.53
CA ARG A 8 -14.92 -27.69 -51.38
C ARG A 8 -15.65 -26.46 -50.87
N LEU A 9 -16.84 -26.17 -51.39
CA LEU A 9 -17.66 -25.04 -50.93
C LEU A 9 -18.09 -25.19 -49.46
N VAL A 10 -18.49 -26.40 -49.05
CA VAL A 10 -18.86 -26.68 -47.66
C VAL A 10 -17.67 -26.50 -46.71
N ILE A 11 -16.50 -27.03 -47.08
CA ILE A 11 -15.27 -26.88 -46.28
C ILE A 11 -14.88 -25.39 -46.18
N SER A 12 -14.89 -24.65 -47.28
CA SER A 12 -14.59 -23.21 -47.28
C SER A 12 -15.59 -22.42 -46.43
N ALA A 13 -16.88 -22.76 -46.48
CA ALA A 13 -17.90 -22.11 -45.65
C ALA A 13 -17.68 -22.33 -44.15
N ILE A 14 -17.24 -23.53 -43.75
CA ILE A 14 -16.87 -23.83 -42.36
C ILE A 14 -15.65 -23.02 -41.91
N PHE A 15 -14.61 -22.92 -42.74
CA PHE A 15 -13.44 -22.10 -42.40
C PHE A 15 -13.78 -20.61 -42.28
N VAL A 16 -14.61 -20.09 -43.18
CA VAL A 16 -15.05 -18.68 -43.14
C VAL A 16 -15.91 -18.41 -41.91
N SER A 17 -16.82 -19.31 -41.53
CA SER A 17 -17.65 -19.12 -40.34
C SER A 17 -16.82 -19.16 -39.06
N ILE A 18 -15.84 -20.07 -38.95
CA ILE A 18 -14.90 -20.12 -37.83
C ILE A 18 -14.08 -18.82 -37.76
N ALA A 19 -13.53 -18.37 -38.90
CA ALA A 19 -12.78 -17.11 -38.97
C ALA A 19 -13.65 -15.91 -38.54
N PHE A 20 -14.90 -15.87 -38.98
CA PHE A 20 -15.85 -14.83 -38.60
C PHE A 20 -16.13 -14.82 -37.09
N ILE A 21 -16.33 -16.00 -36.47
CA ILE A 21 -16.51 -16.12 -35.02
C ILE A 21 -15.28 -15.57 -34.28
N TYR A 22 -14.06 -15.89 -34.74
CA TYR A 22 -12.85 -15.34 -34.13
C TYR A 22 -12.71 -13.83 -34.33
N ILE A 23 -13.07 -13.29 -35.49
CA ILE A 23 -13.06 -11.84 -35.74
C ILE A 23 -14.02 -11.12 -34.79
N VAL A 24 -15.26 -11.61 -34.66
CA VAL A 24 -16.24 -11.03 -33.73
C VAL A 24 -15.75 -11.11 -32.29
N ARG A 25 -15.14 -12.23 -31.89
CA ARG A 25 -14.57 -12.37 -30.56
C ARG A 25 -13.40 -11.40 -30.32
N LEU A 26 -12.52 -11.22 -31.30
CA LEU A 26 -11.41 -10.27 -31.22
C LEU A 26 -11.92 -8.83 -31.16
N PHE A 27 -12.94 -8.48 -31.94
CA PHE A 27 -13.57 -7.16 -31.88
C PHE A 27 -14.16 -6.89 -30.50
N PHE A 28 -14.87 -7.86 -29.92
CA PHE A 28 -15.42 -7.73 -28.58
C PHE A 28 -14.31 -7.51 -27.53
N VAL A 29 -13.23 -8.29 -27.60
CA VAL A 29 -12.09 -8.16 -26.67
C VAL A 29 -11.31 -6.85 -26.86
N GLN A 30 -11.20 -6.32 -28.08
CA GLN A 30 -10.39 -5.13 -28.35
C GLN A 30 -11.17 -3.81 -28.20
N VAL A 31 -12.47 -3.81 -28.52
CA VAL A 31 -13.28 -2.59 -28.60
C VAL A 31 -14.28 -2.47 -27.46
N VAL A 32 -14.85 -3.59 -27.00
CA VAL A 32 -15.90 -3.57 -25.95
C VAL A 32 -15.31 -3.83 -24.56
N ASP A 33 -14.32 -4.72 -24.47
CA ASP A 33 -13.72 -5.13 -23.19
C ASP A 33 -12.44 -4.33 -22.87
N GLU A 34 -12.61 -3.19 -22.21
CA GLU A 34 -11.48 -2.38 -21.72
C GLU A 34 -10.66 -3.07 -20.60
N SER A 35 -11.16 -4.17 -20.01
CA SER A 35 -10.48 -4.85 -18.90
C SER A 35 -9.15 -5.52 -19.29
N TYR A 36 -8.98 -5.88 -20.57
CA TYR A 36 -7.73 -6.47 -21.06
C TYR A 36 -6.62 -5.44 -21.27
N LYS A 37 -6.94 -4.18 -21.62
CA LYS A 37 -5.97 -3.07 -21.61
C LYS A 37 -5.43 -2.81 -20.20
N LEU A 38 -6.27 -2.96 -19.18
CA LEU A 38 -5.86 -2.86 -17.77
C LEU A 38 -4.92 -4.01 -17.36
N SER A 39 -5.17 -5.22 -17.86
CA SER A 39 -4.35 -6.41 -17.55
C SER A 39 -2.96 -6.37 -18.21
N ALA A 40 -2.82 -5.77 -19.39
CA ALA A 40 -1.51 -5.52 -20.00
C ALA A 40 -0.68 -4.48 -19.22
N ASN A 41 -1.36 -3.57 -18.50
CA ASN A 41 -0.78 -2.59 -17.58
C ASN A 41 -0.57 -3.14 -16.15
N ASN A 42 -0.58 -4.46 -15.92
CA ASN A 42 -0.41 -5.07 -14.58
C ASN A 42 0.89 -4.68 -13.83
N ASN A 43 1.80 -3.93 -14.45
CA ASN A 43 2.98 -3.34 -13.79
C ASN A 43 2.80 -1.87 -13.35
N VAL A 44 1.67 -1.23 -13.68
CA VAL A 44 1.42 0.21 -13.47
C VAL A 44 0.46 0.46 -12.31
N VAL A 45 -0.42 -0.48 -11.94
CA VAL A 45 -1.37 -0.26 -10.84
C VAL A 45 -0.85 -0.83 -9.53
N ARG A 46 -0.64 0.04 -8.54
CA ARG A 46 -0.23 -0.35 -7.18
C ARG A 46 -1.40 -0.15 -6.21
N GLN A 47 -1.74 -1.21 -5.49
CA GLN A 47 -2.65 -1.14 -4.35
C GLN A 47 -1.90 -0.66 -3.11
N ILE A 48 -2.36 0.42 -2.50
CA ILE A 48 -1.83 0.99 -1.26
C ILE A 48 -2.94 0.90 -0.20
N ILE A 49 -2.58 0.45 1.00
CA ILE A 49 -3.50 0.45 2.14
C ILE A 49 -3.57 1.88 2.67
N ASP A 50 -4.78 2.44 2.69
CA ASP A 50 -5.03 3.69 3.37
C ASP A 50 -5.46 3.40 4.81
N TYR A 51 -4.67 3.91 5.75
CA TYR A 51 -4.83 3.58 7.16
C TYR A 51 -5.73 4.61 7.83
N PRO A 52 -6.88 4.19 8.40
CA PRO A 52 -7.79 5.11 9.05
C PRO A 52 -7.15 5.72 10.29
N VAL A 53 -7.56 6.95 10.60
CA VAL A 53 -7.25 7.58 11.88
C VAL A 53 -8.05 6.89 12.97
N ARG A 54 -7.38 6.51 14.05
CA ARG A 54 -8.02 5.85 15.19
C ARG A 54 -8.94 6.82 15.95
N GLY A 55 -10.05 6.35 16.55
CA GLY A 55 -10.96 7.21 17.31
C GLY A 55 -10.29 7.93 18.47
N LEU A 56 -10.64 9.19 18.71
CA LEU A 56 -10.17 10.00 19.85
C LEU A 56 -10.89 9.56 21.13
N ILE A 57 -10.22 9.66 22.28
CA ILE A 57 -10.82 9.34 23.58
C ILE A 57 -10.93 10.63 24.40
N TYR A 58 -12.13 10.89 24.89
CA TYR A 58 -12.47 12.06 25.70
C TYR A 58 -12.98 11.64 27.08
N ASP A 59 -12.81 12.53 28.06
CA ASP A 59 -13.51 12.45 29.34
C ASP A 59 -14.98 12.91 29.20
N ARG A 60 -15.80 12.66 30.22
CA ARG A 60 -17.20 13.13 30.35
C ARG A 60 -17.36 14.65 30.15
N THR A 61 -16.31 15.42 30.39
CA THR A 61 -16.27 16.89 30.24
C THR A 61 -15.87 17.35 28.84
N GLY A 62 -15.56 16.42 27.91
CA GLY A 62 -15.06 16.73 26.58
C GLY A 62 -13.55 16.98 26.52
N LYS A 63 -12.82 16.79 27.62
CA LYS A 63 -11.35 16.90 27.63
C LYS A 63 -10.71 15.74 26.88
N LEU A 64 -9.85 16.03 25.92
CA LEU A 64 -9.12 15.03 25.13
C LEU A 64 -8.11 14.28 26.01
N LEU A 65 -8.26 12.96 26.12
CA LEU A 65 -7.41 12.10 26.95
C LEU A 65 -6.39 11.32 26.13
N VAL A 66 -6.79 10.82 24.96
CA VAL A 66 -5.93 10.04 24.06
C VAL A 66 -6.21 10.47 22.63
N TYR A 67 -5.14 10.76 21.88
CA TYR A 67 -5.24 11.24 20.51
C TYR A 67 -4.16 10.65 19.63
N ASN A 68 -4.23 10.98 18.34
CA ASN A 68 -3.27 10.52 17.36
C ASN A 68 -2.36 11.67 16.93
N GLU A 69 -1.07 11.43 16.99
CA GLU A 69 -0.04 12.33 16.51
C GLU A 69 0.41 11.89 15.11
N ALA A 70 0.60 12.83 14.19
CA ALA A 70 1.03 12.52 12.83
C ALA A 70 2.46 11.96 12.85
N ALA A 71 2.64 10.82 12.18
CA ALA A 71 3.92 10.15 12.05
C ALA A 71 4.07 9.60 10.64
N TYR A 72 5.28 9.23 10.26
CA TYR A 72 5.57 8.87 8.88
C TYR A 72 6.47 7.64 8.83
N ASP A 73 6.05 6.60 8.11
CA ASP A 73 6.93 5.47 7.85
C ASP A 73 7.73 5.74 6.58
N VAL A 74 9.05 5.66 6.67
CA VAL A 74 9.93 5.69 5.51
C VAL A 74 9.97 4.28 4.93
N MET A 75 9.54 4.14 3.69
CA MET A 75 9.50 2.89 2.95
C MET A 75 10.65 2.85 1.95
N VAL A 76 11.11 1.64 1.63
CA VAL A 76 12.14 1.41 0.62
C VAL A 76 11.74 0.29 -0.34
N ILE A 77 11.98 0.49 -1.62
CA ILE A 77 11.92 -0.54 -2.67
C ILE A 77 13.35 -0.79 -3.15
N PRO A 78 14.01 -1.88 -2.72
CA PRO A 78 15.43 -2.05 -2.97
C PRO A 78 15.84 -2.04 -4.46
N ASN A 79 14.99 -2.53 -5.36
CA ASN A 79 15.23 -2.53 -6.80
C ASN A 79 15.21 -1.15 -7.45
N GLN A 80 14.70 -0.14 -6.75
CA GLN A 80 14.60 1.25 -7.24
C GLN A 80 15.68 2.16 -6.64
N LEU A 81 16.53 1.63 -5.77
CA LEU A 81 17.64 2.36 -5.20
C LEU A 81 18.66 2.68 -6.27
N GLN A 82 19.05 3.96 -6.33
CA GLN A 82 20.15 4.46 -7.15
C GLN A 82 21.30 4.90 -6.26
N GLU A 83 22.45 5.24 -6.85
CA GLU A 83 23.53 5.88 -6.12
C GLU A 83 23.04 7.19 -5.50
N MET A 84 23.32 7.37 -4.21
CA MET A 84 22.86 8.50 -3.42
C MET A 84 23.82 8.81 -2.29
N ASP A 85 23.80 10.04 -1.80
CA ASP A 85 24.53 10.40 -0.59
C ASP A 85 23.85 9.82 0.65
N THR A 86 24.33 8.66 1.06
CA THR A 86 23.87 7.98 2.28
C THR A 86 24.21 8.75 3.54
N THR A 87 25.24 9.59 3.54
CA THR A 87 25.64 10.41 4.70
C THR A 87 24.61 11.51 4.92
N GLU A 88 24.29 12.26 3.87
CA GLU A 88 23.27 13.31 3.92
C GLU A 88 21.92 12.71 4.34
N PHE A 89 21.50 11.60 3.72
CA PHE A 89 20.26 10.93 4.07
C PHE A 89 20.20 10.55 5.56
N CYS A 90 21.28 9.96 6.08
CA CYS A 90 21.36 9.58 7.49
C CYS A 90 21.26 10.78 8.44
N SER A 91 21.89 11.90 8.08
CA SER A 91 21.82 13.14 8.86
C SER A 91 20.43 13.78 8.87
N LEU A 92 19.69 13.72 7.75
CA LEU A 92 18.34 14.33 7.65
C LEU A 92 17.32 13.74 8.61
N ILE A 93 17.42 12.43 8.87
CA ILE A 93 16.49 11.69 9.74
C ILE A 93 17.17 11.17 11.01
N ASN A 94 18.37 11.67 11.32
CA ASN A 94 19.14 11.38 12.53
C ASN A 94 19.35 9.87 12.81
N ILE A 95 19.79 9.12 11.79
CA ILE A 95 20.13 7.70 11.91
C ILE A 95 21.62 7.45 11.68
N SER A 96 22.12 6.30 12.15
CA SER A 96 23.49 5.87 11.85
C SER A 96 23.61 5.19 10.49
N LYS A 97 24.79 5.26 9.87
CA LYS A 97 25.09 4.52 8.62
C LYS A 97 24.96 3.01 8.80
N ASP A 98 25.27 2.48 9.98
CA ASP A 98 25.09 1.06 10.30
C ASP A 98 23.61 0.67 10.26
N TYR A 99 22.74 1.48 10.88
CA TYR A 99 21.29 1.30 10.82
C TYR A 99 20.78 1.30 9.38
N PHE A 100 21.25 2.25 8.56
CA PHE A 100 20.90 2.32 7.15
C PHE A 100 21.26 1.02 6.41
N ASN A 101 22.53 0.61 6.49
CA ASN A 101 23.03 -0.57 5.80
C ASN A 101 22.31 -1.85 6.24
N LYS A 102 22.06 -2.01 7.54
CA LYS A 102 21.33 -3.15 8.12
C LYS A 102 19.90 -3.23 7.59
N ASN A 103 19.18 -2.12 7.55
CA ASN A 103 17.79 -2.11 7.09
C ASN A 103 17.68 -2.29 5.57
N ILE A 104 18.60 -1.74 4.79
CA ILE A 104 18.66 -2.03 3.34
C ILE A 104 18.92 -3.51 3.08
N ARG A 105 19.87 -4.13 3.80
CA ARG A 105 20.11 -5.58 3.69
C ARG A 105 18.88 -6.39 4.08
N LYS A 106 18.18 -6.00 5.15
CA LYS A 106 16.93 -6.64 5.58
C LYS A 106 15.85 -6.54 4.50
N ALA A 107 15.65 -5.35 3.92
CA ALA A 107 14.69 -5.14 2.84
C ALA A 107 15.03 -5.99 1.60
N LYS A 108 16.30 -6.00 1.16
CA LYS A 108 16.77 -6.83 0.04
C LYS A 108 16.52 -8.32 0.25
N ARG A 109 16.75 -8.83 1.48
CA ARG A 109 16.48 -10.24 1.83
C ARG A 109 15.00 -10.58 1.80
N TYR A 110 14.14 -9.66 2.20
CA TYR A 110 12.69 -9.86 2.14
C TYR A 110 12.19 -9.88 0.69
N SER A 111 12.55 -8.86 -0.10
CA SER A 111 12.30 -8.82 -1.52
C SER A 111 13.04 -7.65 -2.17
N SER A 112 13.61 -7.87 -3.36
CA SER A 112 14.14 -6.75 -4.15
C SER A 112 13.03 -5.83 -4.67
N LYS A 113 11.88 -6.39 -5.07
CA LYS A 113 10.81 -5.67 -5.78
C LYS A 113 9.69 -5.17 -4.87
N ARG A 114 9.46 -5.80 -3.71
CA ARG A 114 8.38 -5.40 -2.79
C ARG A 114 8.84 -4.29 -1.85
N PRO A 115 7.97 -3.33 -1.54
CA PRO A 115 8.28 -2.31 -0.55
C PRO A 115 8.47 -2.93 0.83
N SER A 116 9.42 -2.39 1.58
CA SER A 116 9.71 -2.75 2.97
C SER A 116 9.78 -1.50 3.83
N ILE A 117 9.36 -1.58 5.08
CA ILE A 117 9.53 -0.48 6.04
C ILE A 117 11.02 -0.33 6.34
N PHE A 118 11.57 0.84 6.04
CA PHE A 118 12.97 1.19 6.33
C PHE A 118 13.11 1.82 7.71
N LEU A 119 12.26 2.79 8.04
CA LEU A 119 12.20 3.45 9.34
C LEU A 119 10.74 3.67 9.73
N LYS A 120 10.37 3.27 10.95
CA LYS A 120 9.01 3.42 11.50
C LYS A 120 8.86 4.77 12.20
N GLN A 121 7.67 5.37 12.11
CA GLN A 121 7.22 6.46 12.98
C GLN A 121 8.15 7.68 13.05
N LEU A 122 8.63 8.14 11.89
CA LEU A 122 9.37 9.39 11.79
C LEU A 122 8.50 10.56 12.25
N SER A 123 9.07 11.44 13.07
CA SER A 123 8.38 12.63 13.58
C SER A 123 8.03 13.58 12.44
N SER A 124 6.99 14.40 12.63
CA SER A 124 6.62 15.41 11.62
C SER A 124 7.76 16.41 11.36
N LYS A 125 8.60 16.68 12.35
CA LYS A 125 9.76 17.58 12.23
C LYS A 125 10.85 16.99 11.34
N ASP A 126 11.23 15.74 11.58
CA ASP A 126 12.29 15.07 10.80
C ASP A 126 11.78 14.70 9.40
N PHE A 127 10.49 14.40 9.26
CA PHE A 127 9.85 14.21 7.97
C PHE A 127 9.93 15.46 7.11
N ALA A 128 9.72 16.66 7.65
CA ALA A 128 9.82 17.91 6.89
C ALA A 128 11.21 18.06 6.24
N SER A 129 12.28 17.81 7.01
CA SER A 129 13.66 17.84 6.52
C SER A 129 13.91 16.82 5.39
N LEU A 130 13.35 15.61 5.53
CA LEU A 130 13.46 14.58 4.50
C LEU A 130 12.63 14.93 3.26
N GLN A 131 11.43 15.47 3.43
CA GLN A 131 10.46 15.73 2.35
C GLN A 131 11.03 16.69 1.30
N GLU A 132 11.72 17.75 1.72
CA GLU A 132 12.37 18.70 0.82
C GLU A 132 13.34 18.02 -0.16
N LYS A 133 14.06 17.00 0.30
CA LYS A 133 15.11 16.31 -0.45
C LYS A 133 14.69 14.92 -0.93
N LEU A 134 13.48 14.45 -0.63
CA LEU A 134 13.00 13.10 -0.93
C LEU A 134 13.11 12.78 -2.43
N HIS A 135 12.95 13.79 -3.30
CA HIS A 135 13.09 13.65 -4.74
C HIS A 135 14.48 13.14 -5.18
N LYS A 136 15.53 13.37 -4.38
CA LYS A 136 16.91 12.91 -4.60
C LYS A 136 17.12 11.43 -4.27
N TYR A 137 16.30 10.86 -3.39
CA TYR A 137 16.48 9.50 -2.86
C TYR A 137 15.54 8.51 -3.54
N LYS A 138 15.89 8.09 -4.76
CA LYS A 138 15.07 7.13 -5.53
C LYS A 138 14.95 5.79 -4.81
N GLY A 139 13.76 5.19 -4.89
CA GLY A 139 13.40 3.97 -4.17
C GLY A 139 12.96 4.19 -2.73
N PHE A 140 13.11 5.40 -2.18
CA PHE A 140 12.47 5.78 -0.92
C PHE A 140 11.17 6.54 -1.17
N TYR A 141 10.18 6.26 -0.35
CA TYR A 141 8.93 7.02 -0.31
C TYR A 141 8.40 7.00 1.13
N VAL A 142 7.43 7.86 1.42
CA VAL A 142 6.89 8.01 2.77
C VAL A 142 5.43 7.61 2.78
N GLN A 143 5.04 6.83 3.77
CA GLN A 143 3.66 6.47 4.04
C GLN A 143 3.17 7.22 5.28
N PRO A 144 2.10 8.02 5.18
CA PRO A 144 1.47 8.65 6.34
C PRO A 144 0.99 7.59 7.34
N ARG A 145 1.27 7.85 8.61
CA ARG A 145 0.87 7.02 9.76
C ARG A 145 0.41 7.93 10.89
N THR A 146 -0.13 7.29 11.92
CA THR A 146 -0.43 7.97 13.17
C THR A 146 0.10 7.18 14.33
N VAL A 147 0.69 7.86 15.31
CA VAL A 147 1.13 7.27 16.58
C VAL A 147 0.16 7.68 17.68
N ARG A 148 -0.18 6.75 18.55
CA ARG A 148 -1.10 6.99 19.66
C ARG A 148 -0.38 7.74 20.78
N LYS A 149 -0.93 8.88 21.21
CA LYS A 149 -0.37 9.74 22.25
C LYS A 149 -1.25 9.76 23.49
N TYR A 150 -0.61 9.53 24.64
CA TYR A 150 -1.21 9.58 25.98
C TYR A 150 -0.61 10.77 26.73
N PRO A 151 -1.14 12.00 26.56
CA PRO A 151 -0.59 13.22 27.15
C PRO A 151 -0.58 13.20 28.69
N TYR A 152 -1.53 12.49 29.31
CA TYR A 152 -1.68 12.42 30.76
C TYR A 152 -1.35 11.03 31.27
N LYS A 153 -0.52 10.95 32.32
CA LYS A 153 -0.19 9.69 33.01
C LYS A 153 -1.28 9.31 34.01
N ILE A 154 -2.50 9.11 33.52
CA ILE A 154 -3.67 8.80 34.34
C ILE A 154 -4.30 7.48 33.92
N ALA A 155 -4.88 6.77 34.89
CA ALA A 155 -5.69 5.57 34.69
C ALA A 155 -5.15 4.59 33.62
N PRO A 156 -3.86 4.17 33.68
CA PRO A 156 -3.24 3.35 32.64
C PRO A 156 -3.93 2.01 32.43
N HIS A 157 -4.54 1.44 33.49
CA HIS A 157 -5.31 0.20 33.39
C HIS A 157 -6.69 0.41 32.76
N ALA A 158 -7.32 1.57 32.96
CA ALA A 158 -8.64 1.86 32.42
C ALA A 158 -8.54 2.31 30.95
N LEU A 159 -7.65 3.26 30.63
CA LEU A 159 -7.41 3.68 29.24
C LEU A 159 -6.77 2.55 28.44
N GLY A 160 -5.79 1.88 29.03
CA GLY A 160 -5.01 0.86 28.36
C GLY A 160 -3.96 1.44 27.43
N TYR A 161 -3.44 0.59 26.55
CA TYR A 161 -2.43 0.96 25.57
C TYR A 161 -2.56 0.14 24.29
N ILE A 162 -1.83 0.55 23.25
CA ILE A 162 -1.74 -0.17 21.97
C ILE A 162 -0.38 -0.89 21.85
N GLY A 163 -0.35 -1.97 21.09
CA GLY A 163 0.84 -2.75 20.80
C GLY A 163 0.87 -3.25 19.36
N GLU A 164 2.05 -3.57 18.85
CA GLU A 164 2.19 -4.17 17.52
C GLU A 164 1.59 -5.58 17.52
N VAL A 165 0.85 -5.94 16.47
CA VAL A 165 0.26 -7.26 16.34
C VAL A 165 1.34 -8.33 16.17
N ASN A 166 1.10 -9.50 16.75
CA ASN A 166 1.93 -10.69 16.56
C ASN A 166 1.23 -11.70 15.64
N ASP A 167 1.97 -12.73 15.21
CA ASP A 167 1.45 -13.74 14.27
C ASP A 167 0.21 -14.47 14.82
N LYS A 168 0.12 -14.66 16.14
CA LYS A 168 -1.06 -15.26 16.77
C LYS A 168 -2.31 -14.40 16.57
N ILE A 169 -2.19 -13.08 16.74
CA ILE A 169 -3.27 -12.12 16.52
C ILE A 169 -3.63 -12.06 15.04
N ILE A 170 -2.65 -12.03 14.15
CA ILE A 170 -2.87 -11.98 12.69
C ILE A 170 -3.65 -13.23 12.23
N ASN A 171 -3.27 -14.41 12.71
CA ASN A 171 -3.96 -15.66 12.36
C ASN A 171 -5.41 -15.69 12.87
N LYS A 172 -5.67 -15.08 14.04
CA LYS A 172 -7.03 -14.99 14.61
C LYS A 172 -7.87 -13.90 13.95
N LEU A 173 -7.24 -12.79 13.57
CA LEU A 173 -7.88 -11.59 13.03
C LEU A 173 -7.18 -11.19 11.72
N PRO A 174 -7.58 -11.79 10.57
CA PRO A 174 -6.96 -11.57 9.27
C PRO A 174 -6.99 -10.12 8.76
N TYR A 175 -7.73 -9.25 9.45
CA TYR A 175 -7.76 -7.81 9.21
C TYR A 175 -6.39 -7.16 9.41
N TYR A 176 -5.62 -7.60 10.41
CA TYR A 176 -4.31 -7.04 10.74
C TYR A 176 -3.19 -7.72 9.95
N LYS A 177 -2.14 -6.94 9.68
CA LYS A 177 -0.90 -7.35 9.04
C LYS A 177 0.26 -7.01 9.97
N SER A 178 1.41 -7.66 9.76
CA SER A 178 2.63 -7.33 10.49
C SER A 178 2.96 -5.83 10.35
N GLY A 179 3.29 -5.18 11.47
CA GLY A 179 3.49 -3.73 11.54
C GLY A 179 2.27 -2.93 12.00
N ASP A 180 1.08 -3.53 12.05
CA ASP A 180 -0.12 -2.84 12.52
C ASP A 180 -0.22 -2.85 14.04
N TYR A 181 -0.97 -1.88 14.59
CA TYR A 181 -1.19 -1.75 16.02
C TYR A 181 -2.62 -2.13 16.40
N ILE A 182 -2.77 -2.75 17.57
CA ILE A 182 -4.05 -3.15 18.17
C ILE A 182 -4.09 -2.69 19.64
N GLY A 183 -5.28 -2.37 20.16
CA GLY A 183 -5.50 -2.14 21.57
C GLY A 183 -5.27 -3.42 22.38
N ILE A 184 -4.38 -3.33 23.37
CA ILE A 184 -3.93 -4.49 24.17
C ILE A 184 -4.71 -4.61 25.47
N SER A 185 -5.11 -3.49 26.06
CA SER A 185 -5.84 -3.45 27.34
C SER A 185 -6.81 -2.29 27.43
N GLY A 186 -7.61 -2.26 28.50
CA GLY A 186 -8.49 -1.15 28.84
C GLY A 186 -9.50 -0.81 27.75
N ILE A 187 -9.87 0.46 27.67
CA ILE A 187 -10.77 1.03 26.66
C ILE A 187 -10.23 0.78 25.25
N GLU A 188 -8.91 0.89 25.05
CA GLU A 188 -8.29 0.64 23.74
C GLU A 188 -8.61 -0.75 23.19
N GLN A 189 -8.59 -1.79 24.05
CA GLN A 189 -8.96 -3.15 23.66
C GLN A 189 -10.47 -3.33 23.54
N SER A 190 -11.23 -2.89 24.55
CA SER A 190 -12.68 -3.10 24.59
C SER A 190 -13.41 -2.44 23.43
N TYR A 191 -12.95 -1.27 22.98
CA TYR A 191 -13.53 -0.51 21.87
C TYR A 191 -12.71 -0.61 20.59
N GLU A 192 -11.78 -1.57 20.47
CA GLU A 192 -10.89 -1.73 19.30
C GLU A 192 -11.63 -1.62 17.97
N GLN A 193 -12.77 -2.31 17.82
CA GLN A 193 -13.51 -2.34 16.55
C GLN A 193 -14.09 -0.97 16.17
N HIS A 194 -14.45 -0.15 17.15
CA HIS A 194 -14.97 1.20 16.94
C HIS A 194 -13.82 2.21 16.76
N LEU A 195 -12.76 2.06 17.56
CA LEU A 195 -11.60 2.95 17.54
C LEU A 195 -10.79 2.77 16.25
N ARG A 196 -10.57 1.55 15.76
CA ARG A 196 -9.65 1.30 14.64
C ARG A 196 -10.13 1.78 13.28
N GLY A 197 -11.42 2.10 13.11
CA GLY A 197 -11.99 2.45 11.82
C GLY A 197 -11.95 1.30 10.79
N LYS A 198 -12.16 1.63 9.52
CA LYS A 198 -12.09 0.68 8.39
C LYS A 198 -10.90 1.04 7.51
N ARG A 199 -10.16 0.03 7.05
CA ARG A 199 -9.05 0.23 6.11
C ARG A 199 -9.62 0.58 4.75
N GLY A 200 -9.13 1.68 4.21
CA GLY A 200 -9.36 2.01 2.83
C GLY A 200 -8.34 1.31 1.94
N LEU A 201 -8.68 1.17 0.67
CA LEU A 201 -7.74 0.76 -0.36
C LEU A 201 -7.67 1.88 -1.38
N LYS A 202 -6.44 2.27 -1.72
CA LYS A 202 -6.17 3.24 -2.78
C LYS A 202 -5.42 2.57 -3.91
N TYR A 203 -5.89 2.77 -5.13
CA TYR A 203 -5.20 2.28 -6.33
C TYR A 203 -4.50 3.46 -6.99
N VAL A 204 -3.17 3.36 -7.14
CA VAL A 204 -2.36 4.42 -7.76
C VAL A 204 -1.65 3.91 -8.99
N LEU A 205 -1.58 4.76 -10.01
CA LEU A 205 -0.75 4.55 -11.18
C LEU A 205 0.70 4.88 -10.82
N VAL A 206 1.61 3.94 -11.04
CA VAL A 206 3.04 4.10 -10.82
C VAL A 206 3.80 4.04 -12.15
N ASP A 207 4.77 4.92 -12.34
CA ASP A 207 5.66 4.83 -13.51
C ASP A 207 6.65 3.65 -13.40
N VAL A 208 7.42 3.41 -14.47
CA VAL A 208 8.47 2.37 -14.49
C VAL A 208 9.55 2.57 -13.41
N PHE A 209 9.66 3.77 -12.86
CA PHE A 209 10.54 4.13 -11.76
C PHE A 209 9.85 4.07 -10.38
N GLY A 210 8.57 3.67 -10.33
CA GLY A 210 7.78 3.51 -9.11
C GLY A 210 7.15 4.77 -8.54
N ARG A 211 7.19 5.90 -9.24
CA ARG A 211 6.62 7.17 -8.77
C ARG A 211 5.12 7.20 -9.02
N GLU A 212 4.36 7.65 -8.04
CA GLU A 212 2.91 7.84 -8.17
C GLU A 212 2.62 8.95 -9.20
N LYS A 213 1.87 8.60 -10.25
CA LYS A 213 1.45 9.50 -11.33
C LYS A 213 0.02 10.01 -11.13
N GLY A 214 -0.80 9.31 -10.35
CA GLY A 214 -2.18 9.69 -10.09
C GLY A 214 -3.00 8.54 -9.50
N ARG A 215 -4.27 8.80 -9.21
CA ARG A 215 -5.24 7.77 -8.85
C ARG A 215 -5.58 6.93 -10.09
N PHE A 216 -5.69 5.64 -9.90
CA PHE A 216 -6.13 4.73 -10.95
C PHE A 216 -7.63 4.96 -11.22
N GLU A 217 -8.00 5.21 -12.49
CA GLU A 217 -9.40 5.38 -12.91
C GLU A 217 -10.14 6.43 -12.04
N GLU A 218 -9.47 7.55 -11.76
CA GLU A 218 -9.97 8.66 -10.92
C GLU A 218 -10.44 8.26 -9.51
N GLY A 219 -10.00 7.09 -9.02
CA GLY A 219 -10.37 6.57 -7.70
C GLY A 219 -11.67 5.77 -7.68
N LYS A 220 -12.22 5.36 -8.82
CA LYS A 220 -13.43 4.53 -8.91
C LYS A 220 -13.32 3.19 -8.16
N TYR A 221 -12.09 2.71 -7.98
CA TYR A 221 -11.78 1.46 -7.27
C TYR A 221 -11.33 1.70 -5.82
N ASP A 222 -11.20 2.95 -5.40
CA ASP A 222 -10.83 3.26 -4.02
C ASP A 222 -12.00 2.87 -3.08
N THR A 223 -11.67 2.30 -1.91
CA THR A 223 -12.65 1.88 -0.87
C THR A 223 -12.36 2.51 0.46
#